data_AF-A0A9R1NMN6-F1
#
_entry.id   AF-A0A9R1NMN6-F1
#
_cell.length_a   1.000
_cell.length_b   1.000
_cell.length_c   1.000
_cell.angle_alpha   90.00
_cell.angle_beta   90.00
_cell.angle_gamma   90.00
#
_symmetry.space_group_name_H-M   'P 1'
#
loop_
_entity.id
_entity.type
_entity.pdbx_description
1 polymer ?
#
loop_
_entity_poly.entity_id
_entity_poly.type
_entity_poly.pdbx_seq_one_letter_code
_entity_poly.pdbx_strand_id
1 'polypeptide(L)'
;MGTAGVWRAAAIKEAGGWKDRTTVEDMDLAVRATLKGWKFVYVGDIRVKSELPSTYKAYCRQQFRWSCGGAHLFRKVAKDILTAKDVSLIKKFHMLYSFFLVRRVVAPTLACILYNIILPISVMIPELFLPIWGIAYIPTVLLVVTAIRHPKNLHILPFWILFESVMTMHRMRAALSGLFELSEFNEWVVTKKTGNNFEDNEVPLLQKTRKRLRDRVNFREIVFSAFLFFCASYNLVFPGKTRYYFNLYLQGLAFVCLGLNFTGTCSCCQ
;
A
#
# COMPACT_ATOMS: atom_id res chain seq x y z
N MET A 1 4.42 -6.20 -13.14
CA MET A 1 4.00 -7.54 -12.66
C MET A 1 5.22 -8.42 -12.74
N GLY A 2 5.86 -8.70 -11.60
CA GLY A 2 7.05 -9.55 -11.52
C GLY A 2 6.72 -11.04 -11.45
N THR A 3 5.49 -11.39 -11.07
CA THR A 3 5.02 -12.78 -10.95
C THR A 3 3.82 -13.01 -11.88
N ALA A 4 3.65 -14.23 -12.37
CA ALA A 4 2.55 -14.66 -13.26
C ALA A 4 2.45 -13.86 -14.58
N GLY A 5 3.53 -13.18 -14.99
CA GLY A 5 3.66 -12.52 -16.28
C GLY A 5 4.51 -13.35 -17.23
N VAL A 6 4.08 -13.47 -18.49
CA VAL A 6 4.86 -14.08 -19.56
C VAL A 6 5.38 -12.98 -20.48
N TRP A 7 6.66 -13.04 -20.80
CA TRP A 7 7.35 -12.06 -21.64
C TRP A 7 7.85 -12.71 -22.92
N ARG A 8 7.69 -12.01 -24.05
CA ARG A 8 8.41 -12.38 -25.27
C ARG A 8 9.89 -12.04 -25.07
N ALA A 9 10.78 -12.96 -25.41
CA ALA A 9 12.23 -12.74 -25.31
C ALA A 9 12.68 -11.51 -26.13
N ALA A 10 12.09 -11.32 -27.32
CA ALA A 10 12.32 -10.15 -28.17
C ALA A 10 11.98 -8.83 -27.43
N ALA A 11 10.84 -8.78 -26.73
CA ALA A 11 10.43 -7.59 -25.98
C ALA A 11 11.41 -7.24 -24.85
N ILE A 12 11.94 -8.24 -24.15
CA ILE A 12 12.97 -8.03 -23.12
C ILE A 12 14.24 -7.47 -23.76
N LYS A 13 14.70 -8.08 -24.86
CA LYS A 13 15.91 -7.67 -25.57
C LYS A 13 15.80 -6.24 -26.11
N GLU A 14 14.71 -5.91 -26.77
CA GLU A 14 14.45 -4.57 -27.34
C GLU A 14 14.26 -3.49 -26.26
N ALA A 15 13.71 -3.85 -25.10
CA ALA A 15 13.61 -2.94 -23.97
C ALA A 15 14.98 -2.67 -23.31
N GLY A 16 16.02 -3.43 -23.64
CA GLY A 16 17.37 -3.30 -23.06
C GLY A 16 17.57 -4.15 -21.79
N GLY A 17 16.85 -5.27 -21.68
CA GLY A 17 17.04 -6.25 -20.61
C GLY A 17 16.51 -5.82 -19.24
N TRP A 18 16.85 -6.63 -18.24
CA TRP A 18 16.61 -6.32 -16.82
C TRP A 18 17.67 -5.34 -16.32
N LYS A 19 17.23 -4.35 -15.55
CA LYS A 19 18.10 -3.33 -14.96
C LYS A 19 17.93 -3.37 -13.45
N ASP A 20 19.04 -3.25 -12.73
CA ASP A 20 19.13 -3.28 -11.26
C ASP A 20 18.91 -1.90 -10.60
N ARG A 21 18.62 -0.87 -11.41
CA ARG A 21 18.50 0.52 -10.95
C ARG A 21 17.34 0.80 -9.99
N THR A 22 16.36 -0.10 -9.83
CA THR A 22 15.24 0.05 -8.90
C THR A 22 14.83 -1.29 -8.27
N THR A 23 14.12 -1.23 -7.15
CA THR A 23 13.52 -2.40 -6.47
C THR A 23 12.24 -2.93 -7.13
N VAL A 24 11.85 -2.34 -8.27
CA VAL A 24 10.65 -2.64 -9.05
C VAL A 24 11.06 -2.81 -10.52
N GLU A 25 12.01 -3.72 -10.73
CA GLU A 25 12.63 -4.03 -12.02
C GLU A 25 11.61 -4.45 -13.09
N ASP A 26 10.54 -5.12 -12.66
CA ASP A 26 9.41 -5.55 -13.49
C ASP A 26 8.62 -4.36 -14.05
N MET A 27 8.42 -3.33 -13.24
CA MET A 27 7.74 -2.11 -13.65
C MET A 27 8.63 -1.25 -14.54
N ASP A 28 9.93 -1.17 -14.26
CA ASP A 28 10.90 -0.49 -15.13
C ASP A 28 10.92 -1.11 -16.54
N LEU A 29 11.01 -2.44 -16.61
CA LEU A 29 10.95 -3.18 -17.87
C LEU A 29 9.62 -2.92 -18.60
N ALA A 30 8.49 -2.94 -17.89
CA ALA A 30 7.19 -2.69 -18.48
C ALA A 30 7.07 -1.28 -19.08
N VAL A 31 7.60 -0.25 -18.41
CA VAL A 31 7.63 1.11 -18.94
C VAL A 31 8.47 1.15 -20.22
N ARG A 32 9.70 0.62 -20.20
CA ARG A 32 10.58 0.63 -21.36
C ARG A 32 10.00 -0.11 -22.56
N ALA A 33 9.43 -1.30 -22.34
CA ALA A 33 8.74 -2.05 -23.39
C ALA A 33 7.54 -1.27 -23.95
N THR A 34 6.75 -0.60 -23.09
CA THR A 34 5.62 0.24 -23.51
C THR A 34 6.05 1.43 -24.39
N LEU A 35 7.22 2.02 -24.09
CA LEU A 35 7.80 3.11 -24.87
C LEU A 35 8.32 2.62 -26.24
N LYS A 36 8.67 1.34 -26.35
CA LYS A 36 9.02 0.66 -27.61
C LYS A 36 7.80 0.15 -28.40
N GLY A 37 6.59 0.49 -27.98
CA GLY A 37 5.36 0.13 -28.69
C GLY A 37 4.81 -1.28 -28.35
N TRP A 38 5.45 -2.03 -27.46
CA TRP A 38 4.92 -3.31 -26.99
C TRP A 38 3.60 -3.12 -26.26
N LYS A 39 2.67 -4.06 -26.49
CA LYS A 39 1.34 -4.09 -25.87
C LYS A 39 1.29 -5.20 -24.83
N PHE A 40 0.63 -4.89 -23.71
CA PHE A 40 0.37 -5.84 -22.63
C PHE A 40 -1.06 -6.35 -22.72
N VAL A 41 -1.24 -7.67 -22.60
CA VAL A 41 -2.55 -8.32 -22.56
C VAL A 41 -2.75 -8.90 -21.17
N TYR A 42 -3.87 -8.57 -20.54
CA TYR A 42 -4.29 -9.14 -19.26
C TYR A 42 -5.30 -10.26 -19.52
N VAL A 43 -4.99 -11.46 -19.05
CA VAL A 43 -5.87 -12.64 -19.15
C VAL A 43 -6.43 -12.93 -17.77
N GLY A 44 -7.70 -12.58 -17.54
CA GLY A 44 -8.33 -12.68 -16.23
C GLY A 44 -8.79 -14.10 -15.84
N ASP A 45 -8.89 -15.01 -16.80
CA ASP A 45 -9.40 -16.37 -16.59
C ASP A 45 -8.37 -17.32 -15.98
N ILE A 46 -7.08 -17.01 -16.16
CA ILE A 46 -5.98 -17.82 -15.64
C ILE A 46 -5.66 -17.36 -14.22
N ARG A 47 -5.82 -18.26 -13.25
CA ARG A 47 -5.53 -18.00 -11.83
C ARG A 47 -4.26 -18.73 -11.41
N VAL A 48 -3.29 -17.98 -10.91
CA VAL A 48 -2.05 -18.52 -10.33
C VAL A 48 -2.11 -18.37 -8.82
N LYS A 49 -1.89 -19.46 -8.08
CA LYS A 49 -1.79 -19.41 -6.63
C LYS A 49 -0.50 -18.66 -6.24
N SER A 50 -0.64 -17.67 -5.37
CA SER A 50 0.50 -16.92 -4.84
C SER A 50 0.51 -17.06 -3.32
N GLU A 51 1.70 -17.17 -2.76
CA GLU A 51 1.89 -17.06 -1.32
C GLU A 51 1.72 -15.60 -0.89
N LEU A 52 0.98 -15.38 0.20
CA LEU A 52 0.79 -14.08 0.82
C LEU A 52 1.72 -13.92 2.03
N PRO A 53 2.10 -12.68 2.40
CA PRO A 53 2.89 -12.46 3.60
C PRO A 53 2.20 -13.03 4.85
N SER A 54 2.90 -13.89 5.59
CA SER A 54 2.36 -14.58 6.77
C SER A 54 2.23 -13.70 8.02
N THR A 55 2.80 -12.49 8.00
CA THR A 55 2.75 -11.55 9.14
C THR A 55 2.47 -10.14 8.66
N TYR A 56 1.82 -9.33 9.49
CA TYR A 56 1.56 -7.93 9.18
C TYR A 56 2.84 -7.13 8.93
N LYS A 57 3.89 -7.37 9.73
CA LYS A 57 5.20 -6.74 9.50
C LYS A 57 5.80 -7.09 8.13
N ALA A 58 5.65 -8.34 7.66
CA ALA A 58 6.09 -8.74 6.32
C ALA A 58 5.24 -8.07 5.23
N TYR A 59 3.93 -7.95 5.45
CA TYR A 59 3.03 -7.22 4.56
C TYR A 59 3.41 -5.74 4.44
N CYS A 60 3.61 -5.03 5.56
CA CYS A 60 3.99 -3.61 5.55
C CYS A 60 5.34 -3.39 4.84
N ARG A 61 6.31 -4.30 5.02
CA ARG A 61 7.58 -4.25 4.27
C ARG A 61 7.38 -4.43 2.77
N GLN A 62 6.52 -5.38 2.37
CA GLN A 62 6.21 -5.58 0.95
C GLN A 62 5.53 -4.35 0.35
N GLN A 63 4.53 -3.79 1.04
CA GLN A 63 3.85 -2.56 0.61
C GLN A 63 4.81 -1.37 0.54
N PHE A 64 5.71 -1.23 1.53
CA PHE A 64 6.74 -0.20 1.52
C PHE A 64 7.61 -0.31 0.26
N ARG A 65 8.09 -1.52 -0.09
CA ARG A 65 8.89 -1.74 -1.31
C ARG A 65 8.13 -1.35 -2.58
N TRP A 66 6.86 -1.74 -2.70
CA TRP A 66 6.06 -1.44 -3.90
C TRP A 66 5.76 0.05 -4.06
N SER A 67 5.44 0.74 -2.97
CA SER A 67 5.18 2.18 -3.00
C SER A 67 6.46 3.00 -3.17
N CYS A 68 7.50 2.66 -2.41
CA CYS A 68 8.80 3.35 -2.44
C CYS A 68 9.51 3.15 -3.78
N GLY A 69 9.60 1.89 -4.26
CA GLY A 69 10.18 1.57 -5.55
C GLY A 69 9.45 2.25 -6.71
N GLY A 70 8.11 2.35 -6.64
CA GLY A 70 7.34 3.05 -7.66
C GLY A 70 7.55 4.56 -7.70
N ALA A 71 7.65 5.21 -6.54
CA ALA A 71 7.96 6.65 -6.45
C ALA A 71 9.40 6.95 -6.89
N HIS A 72 10.35 6.08 -6.56
CA HIS A 72 11.73 6.20 -7.03
C HIS A 72 11.84 5.99 -8.54
N LEU A 73 11.16 4.96 -9.07
CA LEU A 73 11.14 4.68 -10.51
C LEU A 73 10.64 5.88 -11.30
N PHE A 74 9.59 6.57 -10.83
CA PHE A 74 9.06 7.78 -11.47
C PHE A 74 10.17 8.78 -11.81
N ARG A 75 11.07 9.08 -10.86
CA ARG A 75 12.20 10.00 -11.08
C ARG A 75 13.14 9.50 -12.17
N LYS A 76 13.45 8.20 -12.16
CA LYS A 76 14.39 7.57 -13.09
C LYS A 76 13.84 7.48 -14.51
N VAL A 77 12.54 7.20 -14.67
CA VAL A 77 11.92 7.02 -16.00
C VAL A 77 11.26 8.29 -16.53
N ALA A 78 11.10 9.34 -15.74
CA ALA A 78 10.44 10.57 -16.19
C ALA A 78 11.13 11.16 -17.44
N LYS A 79 12.46 11.25 -17.43
CA LYS A 79 13.25 11.72 -18.58
C LYS A 79 13.11 10.76 -19.77
N ASP A 80 13.19 9.45 -19.53
CA ASP A 80 13.04 8.42 -20.56
C ASP A 80 11.67 8.55 -21.26
N ILE A 81 10.59 8.77 -20.51
CA ILE A 81 9.22 8.94 -21.05
C ILE A 81 9.11 10.23 -21.87
N LEU A 82 9.66 11.34 -21.38
CA LEU A 82 9.59 12.64 -22.07
C LEU A 82 10.34 12.62 -23.41
N THR A 83 11.53 12.02 -23.42
CA THR A 83 12.42 11.94 -24.59
C THR A 83 12.00 10.90 -25.64
N ALA A 84 11.08 9.98 -25.32
CA ALA A 84 10.65 8.94 -26.26
C ALA A 84 10.00 9.54 -27.52
N LYS A 85 10.58 9.34 -28.70
CA LYS A 85 10.09 9.96 -29.95
C LYS A 85 8.81 9.29 -30.48
N ASP A 86 8.70 7.98 -30.33
CA ASP A 86 7.65 7.15 -30.97
C ASP A 86 6.38 7.00 -30.12
N VAL A 87 6.13 7.95 -29.21
CA VAL A 87 5.02 7.90 -28.25
C VAL A 87 4.22 9.20 -28.29
N SER A 88 2.90 9.09 -28.44
CA SER A 88 2.00 10.25 -28.45
C SER A 88 2.10 11.05 -27.16
N LEU A 89 1.96 12.38 -27.27
CA LEU A 89 2.02 13.30 -26.12
C LEU A 89 0.98 12.95 -25.04
N ILE A 90 -0.23 12.54 -25.46
CA ILE A 90 -1.29 12.10 -24.54
C ILE A 90 -0.86 10.87 -23.75
N LYS A 91 -0.23 9.89 -24.39
CA LYS A 91 0.26 8.68 -23.71
C LYS A 91 1.39 9.02 -22.72
N LYS A 92 2.31 9.91 -23.09
CA LYS A 92 3.35 10.41 -22.18
C LYS A 92 2.75 11.10 -20.95
N PHE A 93 1.81 12.02 -21.16
CA PHE A 93 1.12 12.72 -20.09
C PHE A 93 0.38 11.73 -19.18
N HIS A 94 -0.37 10.79 -19.75
CA HIS A 94 -1.07 9.77 -18.97
C HIS A 94 -0.10 8.91 -18.13
N MET A 95 1.05 8.52 -18.69
CA MET A 95 2.07 7.75 -17.95
C MET A 95 2.68 8.56 -16.79
N LEU A 96 3.12 9.79 -17.05
CA LEU A 96 3.75 10.64 -16.03
C LEU A 96 2.74 11.10 -14.97
N TYR A 97 1.61 11.66 -15.38
CA TYR A 97 0.62 12.25 -14.50
C TYR A 97 -0.26 11.18 -13.83
N SER A 98 -1.03 10.42 -14.60
CA SER A 98 -2.01 9.48 -14.03
C SER A 98 -1.36 8.26 -13.40
N PHE A 99 -0.46 7.60 -14.13
CA PHE A 99 0.11 6.31 -13.69
C PHE A 99 1.19 6.46 -12.60
N PHE A 100 2.09 7.44 -12.73
CA PHE A 100 3.13 7.66 -11.73
C PHE A 100 2.72 8.69 -10.68
N LEU A 101 2.58 9.96 -11.03
CA LEU A 101 2.40 11.04 -10.05
C LEU A 101 1.14 10.84 -9.20
N VAL A 102 -0.02 10.77 -9.84
CA VAL A 102 -1.31 10.67 -9.15
C VAL A 102 -1.40 9.35 -8.39
N ARG A 103 -1.24 8.22 -9.07
CA ARG A 103 -1.47 6.91 -8.45
C ARG A 103 -0.41 6.51 -7.43
N ARG A 104 0.87 6.85 -7.62
CA ARG A 104 1.96 6.38 -6.74
C ARG A 104 2.32 7.37 -5.64
N VAL A 105 2.10 8.68 -5.85
CA VAL A 105 2.51 9.72 -4.89
C VAL A 105 1.30 10.46 -4.33
N VAL A 106 0.52 11.12 -5.18
CA VAL A 106 -0.53 12.05 -4.73
C VAL A 106 -1.68 11.33 -4.04
N ALA A 107 -2.22 10.27 -4.62
CA ALA A 107 -3.37 9.54 -4.08
C ALA A 107 -3.12 8.99 -2.66
N PRO A 108 -2.03 8.21 -2.39
CA PRO A 108 -1.78 7.73 -1.03
C PRO A 108 -1.46 8.86 -0.05
N THR A 109 -0.80 9.94 -0.50
CA THR A 109 -0.47 11.10 0.34
C THR A 109 -1.73 11.89 0.73
N LEU A 110 -2.58 12.22 -0.23
CA LEU A 110 -3.85 12.92 0.02
C LEU A 110 -4.80 12.08 0.87
N ALA A 111 -4.90 10.77 0.62
CA ALA A 111 -5.71 9.88 1.43
C ALA A 111 -5.23 9.86 2.89
N CYS A 112 -3.92 9.77 3.12
CA CYS A 112 -3.37 9.82 4.47
C CYS A 112 -3.62 11.18 5.14
N ILE A 113 -3.36 12.29 4.44
CA ILE A 113 -3.59 13.64 4.99
C ILE A 113 -5.07 13.83 5.33
N LEU A 114 -5.99 13.44 4.45
CA LEU A 114 -7.42 13.62 4.66
C LEU A 114 -7.94 12.79 5.84
N TYR A 115 -7.70 11.47 5.84
CA TYR A 115 -8.33 10.55 6.81
C TYR A 115 -7.55 10.40 8.12
N ASN A 116 -6.23 10.55 8.11
CA ASN A 116 -5.41 10.39 9.32
C ASN A 116 -5.01 11.73 9.96
N ILE A 117 -5.08 12.86 9.26
CA ILE A 117 -4.64 14.16 9.82
C ILE A 117 -5.81 15.14 9.91
N ILE A 118 -6.41 15.49 8.77
CA ILE A 118 -7.46 16.50 8.68
C ILE A 118 -8.70 16.06 9.46
N LEU A 119 -9.15 14.80 9.29
CA LEU A 119 -10.35 14.30 9.96
C LEU A 119 -10.23 14.34 11.50
N PRO A 120 -9.19 13.77 12.14
CA PRO A 120 -9.05 13.86 13.61
C PRO A 120 -8.88 15.30 14.13
N ILE A 121 -8.12 16.15 13.43
CA ILE A 121 -7.90 17.55 13.85
C ILE A 121 -9.16 18.39 13.71
N SER A 122 -9.93 18.19 12.64
CA SER A 122 -11.18 18.94 12.42
C SER A 122 -12.18 18.77 13.54
N VAL A 123 -12.13 17.62 14.19
CA VAL A 123 -13.01 17.28 15.29
C VAL A 123 -12.60 18.00 16.58
N MET A 124 -11.37 18.51 16.67
CA MET A 124 -10.89 19.37 17.77
C MET A 124 -11.25 20.84 17.59
N ILE A 125 -11.51 21.26 16.34
CA ILE A 125 -11.77 22.66 15.97
C ILE A 125 -13.26 22.80 15.62
N PRO A 126 -14.13 23.22 16.55
CA PRO A 126 -15.58 23.24 16.34
C PRO A 126 -16.04 24.16 15.19
N GLU A 127 -15.21 25.12 14.78
CA GLU A 127 -15.45 26.02 13.65
C GLU A 127 -15.17 25.37 12.29
N LEU A 128 -14.39 24.28 12.25
CA LEU A 128 -13.97 23.66 11.00
C LEU A 128 -15.05 22.72 10.45
N PHE A 129 -15.78 23.17 9.42
CA PHE A 129 -16.72 22.33 8.70
C PHE A 129 -16.00 21.54 7.60
N LEU A 130 -15.92 20.21 7.77
CA LEU A 130 -15.46 19.35 6.69
C LEU A 130 -16.62 18.97 5.77
N PRO A 131 -16.43 19.05 4.43
CA PRO A 131 -17.44 18.65 3.49
C PRO A 131 -17.74 17.14 3.59
N ILE A 132 -19.01 16.81 3.76
CA ILE A 132 -19.51 15.42 3.88
C ILE A 132 -19.09 14.57 2.68
N TRP A 133 -19.01 15.16 1.48
CA TRP A 133 -18.65 14.43 0.27
C TRP A 133 -17.24 13.84 0.29
N GLY A 134 -16.27 14.53 0.91
CA GLY A 134 -14.90 14.04 1.01
C GLY A 134 -14.74 12.88 2.01
N ILE A 135 -15.46 12.95 3.13
CA ILE A 135 -15.35 11.98 4.22
C ILE A 135 -16.21 10.75 3.96
N ALA A 136 -17.44 10.93 3.48
CA ALA A 136 -18.42 9.85 3.34
C ALA A 136 -18.56 9.34 1.91
N TYR A 137 -18.69 10.23 0.91
CA TYR A 137 -19.00 9.77 -0.45
C TYR A 137 -17.81 9.10 -1.12
N ILE A 138 -16.57 9.60 -0.95
CA ILE A 138 -15.39 8.97 -1.55
C ILE A 138 -15.20 7.53 -1.05
N PRO A 139 -15.16 7.23 0.27
CA PRO A 139 -15.02 5.85 0.74
C PRO A 139 -16.23 4.99 0.39
N THR A 140 -17.44 5.55 0.38
CA THR A 140 -18.66 4.81 0.03
C THR A 140 -18.64 4.38 -1.45
N VAL A 141 -18.23 5.27 -2.36
CA VAL A 141 -18.09 4.94 -3.78
C VAL A 141 -17.02 3.86 -3.97
N LEU A 142 -15.88 3.98 -3.27
CA LEU A 142 -14.84 2.94 -3.32
C LEU A 142 -15.34 1.59 -2.77
N LEU A 143 -16.14 1.61 -1.71
CA LEU A 143 -16.77 0.42 -1.15
C LEU A 143 -17.72 -0.23 -2.16
N VAL A 144 -18.61 0.55 -2.77
CA VAL A 144 -19.59 0.07 -3.76
C VAL A 144 -18.88 -0.52 -4.98
N VAL A 145 -17.87 0.16 -5.52
CA VAL A 145 -17.10 -0.36 -6.66
C VAL A 145 -16.39 -1.67 -6.30
N THR A 146 -15.84 -1.77 -5.08
CA THR A 146 -15.17 -2.99 -4.62
C THR A 146 -16.17 -4.12 -4.36
N ALA A 147 -17.34 -3.80 -3.81
CA ALA A 147 -18.47 -4.71 -3.59
C ALA A 147 -18.96 -5.33 -4.90
N ILE A 148 -19.14 -4.52 -5.95
CA ILE A 148 -19.57 -4.98 -7.28
C ILE A 148 -18.55 -5.94 -7.88
N ARG A 149 -17.24 -5.68 -7.71
CA ARG A 149 -16.19 -6.57 -8.25
C ARG A 149 -16.05 -7.88 -7.49
N HIS A 150 -16.36 -7.91 -6.19
CA HIS A 150 -16.13 -9.07 -5.34
C HIS A 150 -17.32 -9.33 -4.39
N PRO A 151 -18.49 -9.75 -4.93
CA PRO A 151 -19.71 -9.92 -4.14
C PRO A 151 -19.59 -11.00 -3.05
N LYS A 152 -18.70 -11.99 -3.23
CA LYS A 152 -18.46 -13.05 -2.22
C LYS A 152 -17.79 -12.53 -0.94
N ASN A 153 -17.14 -11.37 -0.99
CA ASN A 153 -16.32 -10.83 0.10
C ASN A 153 -16.96 -9.61 0.79
N LEU A 154 -18.28 -9.40 0.62
CA LEU A 154 -19.00 -8.25 1.18
C LEU A 154 -18.81 -8.09 2.70
N HIS A 155 -18.78 -9.20 3.43
CA HIS A 155 -18.61 -9.22 4.89
C HIS A 155 -17.24 -8.68 5.36
N ILE A 156 -16.23 -8.65 4.48
CA ILE A 156 -14.86 -8.19 4.80
C ILE A 156 -14.70 -6.69 4.50
N LEU A 157 -15.57 -6.10 3.68
CA LEU A 157 -15.43 -4.72 3.19
C LEU A 157 -15.34 -3.64 4.29
N PRO A 158 -16.14 -3.69 5.38
CA PRO A 158 -16.01 -2.69 6.44
C PRO A 158 -14.62 -2.73 7.10
N PHE A 159 -14.09 -3.93 7.33
CA PHE A 159 -12.74 -4.12 7.87
C PHE A 159 -11.66 -3.70 6.88
N TRP A 160 -11.89 -3.89 5.58
CA TRP A 160 -10.97 -3.47 4.53
C TRP A 160 -10.76 -1.95 4.50
N ILE A 161 -11.81 -1.14 4.69
CA ILE A 161 -11.66 0.33 4.73
C ILE A 161 -10.82 0.75 5.93
N LEU A 162 -11.10 0.18 7.10
CA LEU A 162 -10.34 0.48 8.31
C LEU A 162 -8.86 0.05 8.14
N PHE A 163 -8.62 -1.11 7.54
CA PHE A 163 -7.29 -1.57 7.18
C PHE A 163 -6.58 -0.62 6.20
N GLU A 164 -7.28 -0.19 5.15
CA GLU A 164 -6.77 0.77 4.17
C GLU A 164 -6.40 2.10 4.82
N SER A 165 -7.15 2.58 5.80
CA SER A 165 -6.82 3.80 6.56
C SER A 165 -5.44 3.70 7.22
N VAL A 166 -5.11 2.55 7.84
CA VAL A 166 -3.79 2.30 8.43
C VAL A 166 -2.72 2.20 7.33
N MET A 167 -3.04 1.53 6.23
CA MET A 167 -2.09 1.35 5.13
C MET A 167 -1.76 2.64 4.38
N THR A 168 -2.65 3.63 4.35
CA THR A 168 -2.34 4.93 3.73
C THR A 168 -1.15 5.63 4.41
N MET A 169 -0.99 5.51 5.73
CA MET A 169 0.16 6.05 6.46
C MET A 169 1.48 5.41 6.01
N HIS A 170 1.51 4.08 5.91
CA HIS A 170 2.68 3.34 5.42
C HIS A 170 3.00 3.65 3.96
N ARG A 171 1.97 3.73 3.10
CA ARG A 171 2.14 4.04 1.67
C ARG A 171 2.59 5.49 1.45
N MET A 172 2.07 6.45 2.22
CA MET A 172 2.54 7.84 2.17
C MET A 172 4.01 7.94 2.56
N ARG A 173 4.41 7.35 3.70
CA ARG A 173 5.83 7.31 4.12
C ARG A 173 6.72 6.68 3.05
N ALA A 174 6.29 5.55 2.49
CA ALA A 174 7.03 4.86 1.43
C ALA A 174 7.15 5.71 0.16
N ALA A 175 6.05 6.35 -0.28
CA ALA A 175 6.05 7.20 -1.45
C ALA A 175 6.99 8.41 -1.29
N LEU A 176 6.94 9.09 -0.14
CA LEU A 176 7.84 10.19 0.17
C LEU A 176 9.30 9.74 0.27
N SER A 177 9.56 8.60 0.92
CA SER A 177 10.92 8.04 1.02
C SER A 177 11.52 7.71 -0.34
N GLY A 178 10.73 7.14 -1.26
CA GLY A 178 11.17 6.85 -2.62
C GLY A 178 11.33 8.10 -3.49
N LEU A 179 10.49 9.12 -3.28
CA LEU A 179 10.56 10.38 -4.02
C LEU A 179 11.75 11.26 -3.60
N PHE A 180 12.12 11.22 -2.31
CA PHE A 180 13.22 11.99 -1.75
C PHE A 180 14.52 11.19 -1.54
N GLU A 181 14.54 9.91 -1.92
CA GLU A 181 15.71 9.03 -1.81
C GLU A 181 16.27 8.98 -0.37
N LEU A 182 15.38 8.88 0.62
CA LEU A 182 15.76 8.79 2.04
C LEU A 182 16.47 7.46 2.34
N SER A 183 17.29 7.43 3.40
CA SER A 183 18.14 6.28 3.78
C SER A 183 17.39 4.95 3.96
N GLU A 184 16.09 5.00 4.26
CA GLU A 184 15.19 3.83 4.38
C GLU A 184 14.94 3.09 3.05
N PHE A 185 15.41 3.63 1.92
CA PHE A 185 15.24 3.05 0.58
C PHE A 185 16.05 1.77 0.34
N ASN A 186 17.23 1.63 0.95
CA ASN A 186 18.21 0.58 0.59
C ASN A 186 18.03 -0.77 1.31
N GLU A 187 17.07 -0.91 2.24
CA GLU A 187 16.84 -2.19 2.91
C GLU A 187 16.03 -3.16 2.01
N TRP A 188 16.73 -3.89 1.14
CA TRP A 188 16.13 -5.00 0.39
C TRP A 188 15.96 -6.24 1.29
N VAL A 189 14.90 -6.23 2.10
CA VAL A 189 14.53 -7.41 2.90
C VAL A 189 13.58 -8.30 2.09
N VAL A 190 14.01 -9.54 1.80
CA VAL A 190 13.19 -10.53 1.13
C VAL A 190 12.06 -11.00 2.06
N THR A 191 10.83 -11.02 1.54
CA THR A 191 9.71 -11.66 2.24
C THR A 191 9.97 -13.16 2.30
N LYS A 192 10.10 -13.70 3.52
CA LYS A 192 10.28 -15.14 3.70
C LYS A 192 9.09 -15.89 3.11
N LYS A 193 9.37 -16.84 2.22
CA LYS A 193 8.41 -17.82 1.72
C LYS A 193 8.30 -18.94 2.76
N THR A 194 7.10 -19.21 3.23
CA THR A 194 6.77 -20.18 4.27
C THR A 194 6.13 -21.46 3.70
N GLY A 195 5.80 -21.49 2.41
CA GLY A 195 5.10 -22.60 1.75
C GLY A 195 5.96 -23.79 1.32
N ASN A 196 7.29 -23.73 1.39
CA ASN A 196 8.17 -24.86 1.08
C ASN A 196 8.52 -25.62 2.37
N ASN A 197 7.71 -26.62 2.73
CA ASN A 197 8.08 -27.70 3.65
C ASN A 197 8.57 -28.95 2.89
N PHE A 198 9.18 -28.76 1.71
CA PHE A 198 9.82 -29.83 0.94
C PHE A 198 11.29 -29.47 0.78
N GLU A 199 12.05 -29.69 1.84
CA GLU A 199 13.45 -30.10 1.81
C GLU A 199 13.87 -30.35 3.27
N ASP A 200 14.13 -31.62 3.57
CA ASP A 200 14.90 -32.11 4.72
C ASP A 200 16.35 -31.60 4.64
N ASN A 201 16.52 -30.29 4.67
CA ASN A 201 17.75 -29.71 5.16
C ASN A 201 17.45 -29.33 6.60
N GLU A 202 18.19 -29.91 7.55
CA GLU A 202 18.22 -29.49 8.95
C GLU A 202 18.66 -28.01 9.00
N VAL A 203 17.72 -27.11 8.71
CA VAL A 203 17.82 -25.72 9.13
C VAL A 203 17.80 -25.82 10.64
N PRO A 204 18.88 -25.46 11.35
CA PRO A 204 18.92 -25.59 12.80
C PRO A 204 17.66 -24.93 13.32
N LEU A 205 16.78 -25.74 13.94
CA LEU A 205 15.50 -25.34 14.50
C LEU A 205 15.75 -23.99 15.16
N LEU A 206 15.34 -22.91 14.48
CA LEU A 206 15.59 -21.55 14.92
C LEU A 206 14.99 -21.49 16.31
N GLN A 207 15.87 -21.58 17.30
CA GLN A 207 15.54 -21.75 18.70
C GLN A 207 14.41 -20.77 18.96
N LYS A 208 13.22 -21.31 19.27
CA LYS A 208 11.93 -20.60 19.24
C LYS A 208 12.08 -19.35 20.09
N THR A 209 12.59 -18.28 19.47
CA THR A 209 13.07 -17.13 20.23
C THR A 209 11.77 -16.55 20.67
N ARG A 210 11.50 -16.62 21.98
CA ARG A 210 10.29 -16.13 22.59
C ARG A 210 10.27 -14.64 22.27
N LYS A 211 9.71 -14.28 21.10
CA LYS A 211 9.73 -12.92 20.59
C LYS A 211 9.13 -12.10 21.70
N ARG A 212 9.91 -11.20 22.29
CA ARG A 212 9.44 -10.38 23.41
C ARG A 212 8.15 -9.72 22.94
N LEU A 213 7.19 -9.55 23.84
CA LEU A 213 5.94 -8.86 23.50
C LEU A 213 6.23 -7.53 22.78
N ARG A 214 7.31 -6.86 23.20
CA ARG A 214 7.88 -5.64 22.59
C ARG A 214 8.24 -5.76 21.10
N ASP A 215 8.70 -6.92 20.62
CA ASP A 215 9.05 -7.14 19.20
C ASP A 215 7.82 -7.33 18.30
N ARG A 216 6.65 -7.55 18.92
CA ARG A 216 5.35 -7.69 18.24
C ARG A 216 4.60 -6.36 18.14
N VAL A 217 5.05 -5.32 18.84
CA VAL A 217 4.34 -4.04 18.91
C VAL A 217 4.94 -3.04 17.92
N ASN A 218 4.11 -2.56 16.98
CA ASN A 218 4.44 -1.43 16.13
C ASN A 218 4.15 -0.12 16.88
N PHE A 219 5.19 0.42 17.54
CA PHE A 219 5.07 1.62 18.37
C PHE A 219 4.39 2.81 17.67
N ARG A 220 4.67 3.03 16.38
CA ARG A 220 4.08 4.14 15.61
C ARG A 220 2.57 4.04 15.47
N GLU A 221 2.05 2.82 15.26
CA GLU A 221 0.61 2.57 15.15
C GLU A 221 -0.09 2.73 16.51
N ILE A 222 0.58 2.31 17.59
CA ILE A 222 0.06 2.50 18.95
C ILE A 222 -0.01 3.98 19.33
N VAL A 223 1.05 4.74 19.10
CA VAL A 223 1.07 6.19 19.38
C VAL A 223 -0.03 6.90 18.57
N PHE A 224 -0.16 6.55 17.30
CA PHE A 224 -1.20 7.14 16.45
C PHE A 224 -2.61 6.73 16.88
N SER A 225 -2.79 5.49 17.35
CA SER A 225 -4.08 5.06 17.92
C SER A 225 -4.47 5.87 19.15
N ALA A 226 -3.52 6.18 20.04
CA ALA A 226 -3.78 6.99 21.23
C ALA A 226 -4.23 8.41 20.85
N PHE A 227 -3.62 8.99 19.81
CA PHE A 227 -4.06 10.26 19.23
C PHE A 227 -5.50 10.19 18.70
N LEU A 228 -5.85 9.14 17.95
CA LEU A 228 -7.22 8.97 17.44
C LEU A 228 -8.25 8.80 18.56
N PHE A 229 -7.93 8.03 19.60
CA PHE A 229 -8.80 7.87 20.76
C PHE A 229 -8.99 9.19 21.51
N PHE A 230 -7.92 9.96 21.70
CA PHE A 230 -8.02 11.29 22.29
C PHE A 230 -8.97 12.19 21.48
N CYS A 231 -8.82 12.24 20.16
CA CYS A 231 -9.71 13.01 19.30
C CYS A 231 -11.16 12.51 19.34
N ALA A 232 -11.37 11.19 19.39
CA ALA A 232 -12.70 10.60 19.48
C ALA A 232 -13.39 10.94 20.82
N SER A 233 -12.66 10.84 21.93
CA SER A 233 -13.16 11.17 23.27
C SER A 233 -13.45 12.65 23.42
N TYR A 234 -12.61 13.54 22.88
CA TYR A 234 -12.89 14.97 22.90
C TYR A 234 -14.17 15.32 22.11
N ASN A 235 -14.41 14.71 20.93
CA ASN A 235 -15.66 14.93 20.19
C ASN A 235 -16.91 14.42 20.92
N LEU A 236 -16.73 13.35 21.70
CA LEU A 236 -17.81 12.77 22.50
C LEU A 236 -18.21 13.71 23.65
N VAL A 237 -17.23 14.34 24.31
CA VAL A 237 -17.45 15.26 25.45
C VAL A 237 -17.85 16.65 24.98
N PHE A 238 -17.23 17.16 23.91
CA PHE A 238 -17.50 18.46 23.32
C PHE A 238 -18.12 18.29 21.92
N PRO A 239 -19.41 17.94 21.85
CA PRO A 239 -20.09 17.75 20.58
C PRO A 239 -20.21 19.10 19.85
N GLY A 240 -19.38 19.30 18.83
CA GLY A 240 -19.54 20.38 17.86
C GLY A 240 -20.69 20.09 16.87
N LYS A 241 -20.65 20.72 15.69
CA LYS A 241 -21.64 20.49 14.62
C LYS A 241 -21.55 19.11 13.96
N THR A 242 -20.43 18.40 14.15
CA THR A 242 -20.14 17.11 13.52
C THR A 242 -19.92 16.00 14.55
N ARG A 243 -20.55 14.85 14.34
CA ARG A 243 -20.47 13.67 15.22
C ARG A 243 -19.69 12.55 14.53
N TYR A 244 -18.37 12.72 14.41
CA TYR A 244 -17.48 11.72 13.78
C TYR A 244 -16.77 10.80 14.77
N TYR A 245 -17.02 10.95 16.08
CA TYR A 245 -16.42 10.13 17.14
C TYR A 245 -16.49 8.62 16.88
N PHE A 246 -17.61 8.10 16.37
CA PHE A 246 -17.78 6.68 16.08
C PHE A 246 -16.77 6.18 15.02
N ASN A 247 -16.57 6.94 13.94
CA ASN A 247 -15.60 6.59 12.91
C ASN A 247 -14.17 6.65 13.45
N LEU A 248 -13.85 7.65 14.28
CA LEU A 248 -12.53 7.78 14.90
C LEU A 248 -12.24 6.66 15.89
N TYR A 249 -13.23 6.21 16.67
CA TYR A 249 -13.07 5.04 17.55
C TYR A 249 -12.80 3.76 16.75
N LEU A 250 -13.54 3.52 15.65
CA LEU A 250 -13.31 2.37 14.79
C LEU A 250 -11.92 2.41 14.12
N GLN A 251 -11.49 3.58 13.68
CA GLN A 251 -10.15 3.79 13.12
C GLN A 251 -9.07 3.56 14.19
N GLY A 252 -9.22 4.14 15.38
CA GLY A 252 -8.31 3.92 16.51
C GLY A 252 -8.17 2.45 16.88
N LEU A 253 -9.29 1.72 16.93
CA LEU A 253 -9.29 0.27 17.18
C LEU A 253 -8.52 -0.49 16.10
N ALA A 254 -8.67 -0.13 14.82
CA ALA A 254 -7.92 -0.76 13.74
C ALA A 254 -6.41 -0.54 13.87
N PHE A 255 -5.97 0.67 14.24
CA PHE A 255 -4.57 0.96 14.52
C PHE A 255 -4.03 0.18 15.72
N VAL A 256 -4.82 -0.02 16.78
CA VAL A 256 -4.43 -0.89 17.92
C VAL A 256 -4.30 -2.35 17.49
N CYS A 257 -5.30 -2.89 16.79
CA CYS A 257 -5.30 -4.29 16.38
C CYS A 257 -4.10 -4.64 15.49
N LEU A 258 -3.78 -3.77 14.53
CA LEU A 258 -2.60 -3.92 13.67
C LEU A 258 -1.31 -3.61 14.43
N GLY A 259 -1.34 -2.61 15.31
CA GLY A 259 -0.22 -2.19 16.16
C GLY A 259 0.26 -3.27 17.11
N LEU A 260 -0.67 -4.09 17.63
CA LEU A 260 -0.37 -5.24 18.48
C LEU A 260 -0.09 -6.53 17.67
N ASN A 261 -0.13 -6.45 16.34
CA ASN A 261 0.09 -7.57 15.43
C ASN A 261 -0.84 -8.76 15.71
N PHE A 262 -2.13 -8.48 15.99
CA PHE A 262 -3.19 -9.49 16.15
C PHE A 262 -3.57 -10.17 14.82
N THR A 263 -3.04 -9.69 13.69
CA THR A 263 -3.30 -10.23 12.36
C THR A 263 -2.26 -11.28 11.95
N GLY A 264 -2.73 -12.46 11.54
CA GLY A 264 -1.89 -13.54 11.01
C GLY A 264 -1.33 -14.55 12.03
N THR A 265 -1.78 -14.53 13.29
CA THR A 265 -1.32 -15.50 14.32
C THR A 265 -2.28 -16.65 14.60
N CYS A 266 -3.47 -16.69 13.98
CA CYS A 266 -4.29 -17.89 14.03
C CYS A 266 -3.66 -18.96 13.15
N SER A 267 -2.78 -19.75 13.75
CA SER A 267 -2.41 -21.08 13.27
C SER A 267 -3.62 -22.00 13.45
N CYS A 268 -4.73 -21.71 12.77
CA CYS A 268 -5.86 -22.62 12.63
C CYS A 268 -5.87 -23.12 11.20
N CYS A 269 -5.05 -24.15 10.97
CA CYS A 269 -5.28 -25.29 10.09
C CYS A 269 -3.95 -26.06 10.02
N GLN A 270 -3.80 -27.00 10.95
CA GLN A 270 -3.16 -28.28 10.64
C GLN A 270 -4.02 -29.02 9.60
#